data_AF-A0AA38GZ15-F1
#
_entry.id   AF-A0AA38GZ15-F1
#
_cell.length_a   1.000
_cell.length_b   1.000
_cell.length_c   1.000
_cell.angle_alpha   90.00
_cell.angle_beta   90.00
_cell.angle_gamma   90.00
#
_symmetry.space_group_name_H-M   'P 1'
#
loop_
_entity.id
_entity.type
_entity.pdbx_description
1 polymer ?
#
loop_
_entity_poly.entity_id
_entity_poly.type
_entity_poly.pdbx_seq_one_letter_code
_entity_poly.pdbx_strand_id
1 'polypeptide(L)'
;IYVSEVGTRCSRTAEVITVASFNMVNEKNENPSWKTMGYCGPDLELSERSKEVPSPCKGPLHDKVIDLDKYNINIADVLLKAGCEVDQGASNLERLWNRKGKKQNQTTTVKCDVVVVGSGSGGGVVAGVLAKAGHRVIVVEKGKYFARKGLSLLEGPSLDQMYEGGGLLATDDLGMVLLAGSTVGGGSCINWSASLRTPPHVIAEWTQQLKLTHFSSPRYSEAMDAVCKQMGVQEGVGSEGFMNKILRKGCEELNYE
;
A
#
# COMPACT_ATOMS: atom_id res chain seq x y z
N ILE A 1 12.68 17.82 2.91
CA ILE A 1 12.61 18.90 3.92
C ILE A 1 13.43 18.41 5.10
N TYR A 2 14.53 19.08 5.39
CA TYR A 2 15.40 18.78 6.54
C TYR A 2 14.90 19.62 7.71
N VAL A 3 14.58 19.00 8.85
CA VAL A 3 14.42 19.69 10.13
C VAL A 3 15.35 19.01 11.11
N SER A 4 16.27 19.81 11.65
CA SER A 4 17.26 19.45 12.65
C SER A 4 16.62 19.31 14.03
N GLU A 5 17.01 18.28 14.77
CA GLU A 5 16.71 18.11 16.19
C GLU A 5 17.20 19.31 17.01
N VAL A 6 16.33 19.80 17.89
CA VAL A 6 16.71 20.49 19.11
C VAL A 6 16.02 19.78 20.26
N GLY A 7 16.79 19.02 21.03
CA GLY A 7 16.29 18.27 22.16
C GLY A 7 15.82 19.18 23.30
N THR A 8 14.74 18.77 23.95
CA THR A 8 14.49 19.11 25.36
C THR A 8 13.94 17.86 26.06
N ARG A 9 14.65 17.43 27.10
CA ARG A 9 14.27 16.33 27.99
C ARG A 9 12.93 16.65 28.64
N CYS A 10 11.93 15.80 28.44
CA CYS A 10 10.78 15.72 29.31
C CYS A 10 10.54 14.25 29.62
N SER A 11 10.71 13.86 30.90
CA SER A 11 10.35 12.54 31.38
C SER A 11 8.84 12.36 31.24
N ARG A 12 8.42 11.65 30.19
CA ARG A 12 7.04 11.19 30.05
C ARG A 12 7.07 9.67 30.15
N THR A 13 6.35 9.18 31.14
CA THR A 13 5.96 7.79 31.33
C THR A 13 5.55 7.22 29.98
N ALA A 14 6.24 6.17 29.52
CA ALA A 14 5.83 5.42 28.35
C ALA A 14 4.61 4.58 28.72
N GLU A 15 3.42 5.00 28.28
CA GLU A 15 2.26 4.14 28.30
C GLU A 15 2.42 3.13 27.16
N VAL A 16 2.68 1.88 27.53
CA VAL A 16 2.73 0.76 26.59
C VAL A 16 1.31 0.49 26.11
N ILE A 17 1.01 0.87 24.87
CA ILE A 17 -0.20 0.41 24.18
C ILE A 17 -0.01 -1.07 23.88
N THR A 18 -0.52 -1.92 24.76
CA THR A 18 -0.61 -3.36 24.50
C THR A 18 -1.70 -3.59 23.45
N VAL A 19 -1.30 -3.69 22.19
CA VAL A 19 -2.17 -4.24 21.14
C VAL A 19 -2.38 -5.72 21.48
N ALA A 20 -3.55 -6.04 22.04
CA ALA A 20 -3.92 -7.42 22.34
C ALA A 20 -4.27 -8.14 21.03
N SER A 21 -3.31 -8.84 20.44
CA SER A 21 -3.54 -9.68 19.28
C SER A 21 -4.29 -10.95 19.68
N PHE A 22 -5.42 -11.24 19.03
CA PHE A 22 -6.13 -12.53 19.11
C PHE A 22 -5.30 -13.72 18.59
N ASN A 23 -4.07 -13.45 18.13
CA ASN A 23 -3.09 -14.40 17.63
C ASN A 23 -2.23 -15.04 18.73
N MET A 24 -2.48 -14.73 20.01
CA MET A 24 -1.68 -15.27 21.10
C MET A 24 -1.95 -16.76 21.28
N VAL A 25 -1.02 -17.56 20.76
CA VAL A 25 -0.94 -19.00 21.00
C VAL A 25 -0.35 -19.25 22.38
N ASN A 26 -0.76 -20.33 23.04
CA ASN A 26 -0.15 -20.77 24.29
C ASN A 26 1.28 -21.28 24.05
N GLU A 27 1.98 -21.68 25.12
CA GLU A 27 3.33 -22.26 25.04
C GLU A 27 3.43 -23.52 24.17
N LYS A 28 2.29 -24.14 23.84
CA LYS A 28 2.18 -25.31 22.94
C LYS A 28 1.84 -24.93 21.50
N ASN A 29 1.85 -23.64 21.17
CA ASN A 29 1.50 -23.10 19.86
C ASN A 29 0.02 -23.31 19.47
N GLU A 30 -0.88 -23.42 20.45
CA GLU A 30 -2.32 -23.64 20.26
C GLU A 30 -3.13 -22.42 20.69
N ASN A 31 -4.27 -22.17 20.01
CA ASN A 31 -5.25 -21.17 20.45
C ASN A 31 -6.62 -21.86 20.66
N PRO A 32 -7.21 -21.78 21.86
CA PRO A 32 -8.52 -22.39 22.16
C PRO A 32 -9.65 -21.90 21.24
N SER A 33 -9.53 -20.68 20.70
CA SER A 33 -10.54 -20.05 19.85
C SER A 33 -10.55 -20.63 18.43
N TRP A 34 -9.47 -21.26 17.97
CA TRP A 34 -9.37 -21.81 16.60
C TRP A 34 -10.43 -22.85 16.33
N LYS A 35 -10.64 -23.77 17.28
CA LYS A 35 -11.67 -24.83 17.16
C LYS A 35 -13.07 -24.24 17.00
N THR A 36 -13.37 -23.17 17.74
CA THR A 36 -14.66 -22.48 17.70
C THR A 36 -14.87 -21.74 16.38
N MET A 37 -13.80 -21.18 15.79
CA MET A 37 -13.83 -20.52 14.49
C MET A 37 -13.78 -21.49 13.31
N GLY A 38 -13.63 -22.80 13.55
CA GLY A 38 -13.36 -23.78 12.49
C GLY A 38 -12.01 -23.58 11.80
N TYR A 39 -11.07 -22.88 12.44
CA TYR A 39 -9.72 -22.68 11.95
C TYR A 39 -8.88 -23.93 12.22
N CYS A 40 -8.22 -24.46 11.18
CA CYS A 40 -7.54 -25.75 11.20
C CYS A 40 -6.23 -25.75 12.03
N GLY A 41 -5.84 -24.61 12.60
CA GLY A 41 -4.51 -24.38 13.13
C GLY A 41 -3.54 -23.84 12.07
N PRO A 42 -2.29 -23.54 12.45
CA PRO A 42 -1.27 -23.06 11.54
C PRO A 42 -0.98 -24.12 10.48
N ASP A 43 -0.82 -23.67 9.23
CA ASP A 43 -0.49 -24.55 8.12
C ASP A 43 0.89 -25.20 8.37
N LEU A 44 0.91 -26.54 8.45
CA LEU A 44 2.11 -27.32 8.74
C LEU A 44 3.17 -27.11 7.65
N GLU A 45 2.77 -26.90 6.40
CA GLU A 45 3.70 -26.64 5.29
C GLU A 45 4.38 -25.26 5.38
N LEU A 46 3.77 -24.28 6.06
CA LEU A 46 4.40 -22.97 6.29
C LEU A 46 5.60 -23.07 7.24
N SER A 47 5.54 -23.97 8.22
CA SER A 47 6.65 -24.20 9.15
C SER A 47 7.90 -24.75 8.44
N GLU A 48 7.71 -25.55 7.39
CA GLU A 48 8.79 -26.10 6.56
C GLU A 48 9.28 -25.09 5.51
N ARG A 49 8.37 -24.34 4.88
CA ARG A 49 8.72 -23.27 3.91
C ARG A 49 9.51 -22.11 4.50
N SER A 50 9.35 -21.82 5.80
CA SER A 50 10.15 -20.80 6.48
C SER A 50 11.67 -21.09 6.49
N LYS A 51 12.07 -22.35 6.21
CA LYS A 51 13.47 -22.78 6.11
C LYS A 51 14.02 -22.73 4.68
N GLU A 52 13.17 -22.60 3.67
CA GLU A 52 13.58 -22.46 2.28
C GLU A 52 13.80 -20.98 1.94
N VAL A 53 14.97 -20.63 1.41
CA VAL A 53 15.19 -19.30 0.83
C VAL A 53 14.20 -19.14 -0.33
N PRO A 54 13.26 -18.18 -0.30
CA PRO A 54 12.24 -18.09 -1.33
C PRO A 54 12.91 -17.91 -2.69
N SER A 55 12.67 -18.84 -3.60
CA SER A 55 12.96 -18.61 -5.01
C SER A 55 12.23 -17.32 -5.46
N PRO A 56 12.83 -16.48 -6.33
CA PRO A 56 12.22 -15.20 -6.69
C PRO A 56 10.82 -15.46 -7.26
N CYS A 57 9.80 -15.12 -6.48
CA CYS A 57 8.42 -15.34 -6.87
C CYS A 57 8.10 -14.35 -8.00
N LYS A 58 8.04 -14.87 -9.23
CA LYS A 58 7.74 -14.08 -10.43
C LYS A 58 6.25 -13.78 -10.45
N GLY A 59 5.87 -12.56 -10.09
CA GLY A 59 4.53 -12.03 -10.33
C GLY A 59 4.45 -11.25 -11.66
N PRO A 60 3.26 -10.74 -12.04
CA PRO A 60 3.04 -10.09 -13.33
C PRO A 60 3.95 -8.88 -13.59
N LEU A 61 4.44 -8.23 -12.54
CA LEU A 61 5.30 -7.06 -12.63
C LEU A 61 6.78 -7.38 -12.43
N HIS A 62 7.15 -8.66 -12.23
CA HIS A 62 8.53 -9.06 -11.88
C HIS A 62 9.58 -8.50 -12.85
N ASP A 63 9.32 -8.56 -14.16
CA ASP A 63 10.27 -8.08 -15.18
C ASP A 63 10.11 -6.58 -15.50
N LYS A 64 9.18 -5.90 -14.84
CA LYS A 64 8.83 -4.49 -15.05
C LYS A 64 9.14 -3.61 -13.85
N VAL A 65 9.35 -4.20 -12.67
CA VAL A 65 9.78 -3.48 -11.47
C VAL A 65 11.29 -3.52 -11.37
N ILE A 66 11.88 -2.34 -11.21
CA ILE A 66 13.30 -2.18 -10.94
C ILE A 66 13.44 -1.93 -9.44
N ASP A 67 13.98 -2.90 -8.71
CA ASP A 67 14.30 -2.75 -7.29
C ASP A 67 15.66 -2.07 -7.14
N LEU A 68 15.66 -0.83 -6.66
CA LEU A 68 16.85 0.00 -6.51
C LEU A 68 17.67 -0.35 -5.26
N ASP A 69 17.07 -1.02 -4.28
CA ASP A 69 17.79 -1.49 -3.09
C ASP A 69 18.54 -2.79 -3.40
N LYS A 70 18.10 -3.50 -4.43
CA LYS A 70 18.76 -4.71 -4.92
C LYS A 70 19.95 -4.32 -5.79
N TYR A 71 21.15 -4.51 -5.24
CA TYR A 71 22.46 -4.37 -5.88
C TYR A 71 22.95 -2.92 -6.11
N ASN A 72 24.27 -2.79 -6.21
CA ASN A 72 25.01 -1.58 -6.58
C ASN A 72 24.81 -1.28 -8.09
N ILE A 73 23.55 -1.24 -8.55
CA ILE A 73 23.22 -1.20 -9.97
C ILE A 73 23.37 0.22 -10.50
N ASN A 74 24.03 0.34 -11.65
CA ASN A 74 23.92 1.52 -12.48
C ASN A 74 22.48 1.63 -13.02
N ILE A 75 21.67 2.45 -12.38
CA ILE A 75 20.26 2.66 -12.73
C ILE A 75 20.09 3.05 -14.21
N ALA A 76 21.04 3.79 -14.77
CA ALA A 76 21.07 4.19 -16.18
C ALA A 76 21.05 2.96 -17.11
N ASP A 77 21.85 1.93 -16.82
CA ASP A 77 21.93 0.72 -17.64
C ASP A 77 20.65 -0.11 -17.56
N VAL A 78 20.01 -0.17 -16.39
CA VAL A 78 18.74 -0.90 -16.23
C VAL A 78 17.64 -0.21 -17.00
N LEU A 79 17.56 1.11 -16.88
CA LEU A 79 16.56 1.92 -17.59
C LEU A 79 16.76 1.83 -19.10
N LEU A 80 17.99 1.88 -19.60
CA LEU A 80 18.30 1.66 -21.01
C LEU A 80 17.85 0.26 -21.48
N LYS A 81 18.13 -0.79 -20.70
CA LYS A 81 17.65 -2.16 -20.98
C LYS A 81 16.13 -2.29 -20.94
N ALA A 82 15.46 -1.50 -20.11
CA ALA A 82 14.00 -1.42 -20.04
C ALA A 82 13.39 -0.61 -21.20
N GLY A 83 14.22 -0.01 -22.07
CA GLY A 83 13.80 0.80 -23.22
C GLY A 83 13.52 2.26 -22.88
N CYS A 84 13.93 2.75 -21.71
CA CYS A 84 13.83 4.15 -21.35
C CYS A 84 14.92 4.99 -22.04
N GLU A 85 14.56 6.20 -22.44
CA GLU A 85 15.52 7.19 -22.93
C GLU A 85 16.25 7.82 -21.74
N VAL A 86 17.52 7.48 -21.55
CA VAL A 86 18.34 8.02 -20.47
C VAL A 86 19.25 9.12 -21.01
N ASP A 87 19.18 10.30 -20.40
CA ASP A 87 20.08 11.40 -20.69
C ASP A 87 21.32 11.30 -19.80
N GLN A 88 22.46 10.99 -20.42
CA GLN A 88 23.76 10.91 -19.74
C GLN A 88 24.38 12.31 -19.49
N GLY A 89 23.71 13.40 -19.89
CA GLY A 89 24.23 14.76 -19.94
C GLY A 89 23.84 15.70 -18.80
N ALA A 90 23.35 15.23 -17.66
CA ALA A 90 22.87 16.09 -16.56
C ALA A 90 23.98 16.73 -15.71
N SER A 91 25.03 17.28 -16.32
CA SER A 91 26.14 17.97 -15.65
C SER A 91 25.73 19.32 -15.01
N ASN A 92 24.57 19.89 -15.38
CA ASN A 92 24.15 21.23 -14.96
C ASN A 92 23.20 21.25 -13.74
N LEU A 93 22.39 20.21 -13.53
CA LEU A 93 21.49 20.11 -12.36
C LEU A 93 22.24 19.68 -11.08
N GLU A 94 23.32 18.89 -11.23
CA GLU A 94 24.20 18.51 -10.10
C GLU A 94 24.81 19.73 -9.39
N ARG A 95 25.00 20.86 -10.09
CA ARG A 95 25.50 22.11 -9.48
C ARG A 95 24.47 22.80 -8.59
N LEU A 96 23.17 22.63 -8.84
CA LEU A 96 22.09 23.30 -8.09
C LEU A 96 21.75 22.59 -6.77
N TRP A 97 21.85 21.25 -6.72
CA TRP A 97 21.61 20.48 -5.49
C TRP A 97 22.85 20.32 -4.60
N ASN A 98 24.06 20.63 -5.10
CA ASN A 98 25.32 20.57 -4.34
C ASN A 98 25.56 21.76 -3.38
N ARG A 99 24.54 22.13 -2.61
CA ARG A 99 24.73 22.99 -1.42
C ARG A 99 24.90 22.07 -0.20
N LYS A 100 26.17 21.85 0.20
CA LYS A 100 26.68 21.15 1.40
C LYS A 100 27.04 19.66 1.22
N GLY A 101 28.26 19.41 0.72
CA GLY A 101 29.20 18.40 1.25
C GLY A 101 28.73 16.97 1.51
N LYS A 102 27.74 16.44 0.77
CA LYS A 102 27.29 15.04 0.89
C LYS A 102 27.85 14.20 -0.25
N LYS A 103 28.03 12.89 0.04
CA LYS A 103 28.41 11.83 -0.91
C LYS A 103 27.80 12.06 -2.29
N GLN A 104 28.63 11.95 -3.32
CA GLN A 104 28.26 12.11 -4.72
C GLN A 104 27.26 11.02 -5.09
N ASN A 105 25.97 11.32 -5.01
CA ASN A 105 24.93 10.44 -5.53
C ASN A 105 24.91 10.60 -7.04
N GLN A 106 25.24 9.52 -7.75
CA GLN A 106 25.15 9.46 -9.21
C GLN A 106 23.71 9.76 -9.62
N THR A 107 23.49 10.92 -10.25
CA THR A 107 22.15 11.33 -10.68
C THR A 107 21.93 10.86 -12.11
N THR A 108 20.80 10.22 -12.39
CA THR A 108 20.42 9.77 -13.75
C THR A 108 19.17 10.51 -14.18
N THR A 109 19.19 11.10 -15.38
CA THR A 109 18.03 11.76 -15.96
C THR A 109 17.36 10.84 -16.97
N VAL A 110 16.04 10.68 -16.86
CA VAL A 110 15.25 9.81 -17.72
C VAL A 110 14.18 10.65 -18.40
N LYS A 111 14.09 10.53 -19.73
CA LYS A 111 13.01 11.16 -20.50
C LYS A 111 11.77 10.28 -20.43
N CYS A 112 10.68 10.89 -20.03
CA CYS A 112 9.35 10.30 -19.99
C CYS A 112 8.33 11.41 -20.24
N ASP A 113 7.09 11.02 -20.54
CA ASP A 113 6.01 11.99 -20.73
C ASP A 113 5.35 12.31 -19.38
N VAL A 114 5.28 11.32 -18.48
CA VAL A 114 4.63 11.42 -17.18
C VAL A 114 5.44 10.66 -16.12
N VAL A 115 5.62 11.27 -14.95
CA VAL A 115 6.08 10.59 -13.73
C VAL A 115 4.93 10.50 -12.73
N VAL A 116 4.64 9.30 -12.25
CA VAL A 116 3.68 9.04 -11.19
C VAL A 116 4.44 8.65 -9.93
N VAL A 117 4.23 9.39 -8.85
CA VAL A 117 4.85 9.09 -7.54
C VAL A 117 3.83 8.37 -6.67
N GLY A 118 4.16 7.13 -6.30
CA GLY A 118 3.29 6.21 -5.59
C GLY A 118 2.48 5.33 -6.54
N SER A 119 2.43 4.03 -6.25
CA SER A 119 1.75 3.01 -7.07
C SER A 119 0.41 2.53 -6.50
N GLY A 120 -0.14 3.25 -5.51
CA GLY A 120 -1.43 2.95 -4.89
C GLY A 120 -2.64 3.14 -5.81
N SER A 121 -3.85 3.02 -5.26
CA SER A 121 -5.11 3.08 -6.02
C SER A 121 -5.27 4.32 -6.92
N GLY A 122 -4.76 5.49 -6.51
CA GLY A 122 -4.71 6.68 -7.37
C GLY A 122 -3.64 6.57 -8.46
N GLY A 123 -2.39 6.35 -8.05
CA GLY A 123 -1.24 6.35 -8.96
C GLY A 123 -1.28 5.22 -9.99
N GLY A 124 -1.66 4.01 -9.58
CA GLY A 124 -1.80 2.85 -10.46
C GLY A 124 -2.86 3.05 -11.55
N VAL A 125 -4.01 3.67 -11.21
CA VAL A 125 -5.06 3.99 -12.19
C VAL A 125 -4.57 5.04 -13.18
N VAL A 126 -3.98 6.14 -12.70
CA VAL A 126 -3.42 7.20 -13.57
C VAL A 126 -2.36 6.63 -14.50
N ALA A 127 -1.41 5.86 -13.97
CA ALA A 127 -0.36 5.24 -14.76
C ALA A 127 -0.92 4.29 -15.83
N GLY A 128 -1.87 3.45 -15.46
CA GLY A 128 -2.51 2.51 -16.39
C GLY A 128 -3.29 3.21 -17.50
N VAL A 129 -4.03 4.28 -17.19
CA VAL A 129 -4.81 5.05 -18.17
C VAL A 129 -3.88 5.77 -19.16
N LEU A 130 -2.86 6.46 -18.66
CA LEU A 130 -1.92 7.22 -19.49
C LEU A 130 -1.04 6.30 -20.36
N ALA A 131 -0.59 5.16 -19.81
CA ALA A 131 0.16 4.18 -20.58
C ALA A 131 -0.69 3.58 -21.72
N LYS A 132 -1.97 3.27 -21.47
CA LYS A 132 -2.91 2.82 -22.52
C LYS A 132 -3.15 3.87 -23.60
N ALA A 133 -3.02 5.16 -23.26
CA ALA A 133 -3.09 6.26 -24.22
C ALA A 133 -1.78 6.47 -25.02
N GLY A 134 -0.75 5.66 -24.77
CA GLY A 134 0.52 5.70 -25.50
C GLY A 134 1.60 6.57 -24.87
N HIS A 135 1.39 7.09 -23.65
CA HIS A 135 2.40 7.87 -22.94
C HIS A 135 3.48 6.97 -22.31
N ARG A 136 4.73 7.45 -22.32
CA ARG A 136 5.83 6.86 -21.55
C ARG A 136 5.70 7.28 -20.09
N VAL A 137 5.17 6.38 -19.27
CA VAL A 137 4.93 6.61 -17.85
C VAL A 137 6.00 5.93 -17.01
N ILE A 138 6.62 6.68 -16.10
CA ILE A 138 7.48 6.13 -15.05
C ILE A 138 6.71 6.18 -13.73
N VAL A 139 6.64 5.04 -13.02
CA VAL A 139 6.07 4.97 -11.68
C VAL A 139 7.20 4.82 -10.67
N VAL A 140 7.25 5.72 -9.69
CA VAL A 140 8.23 5.68 -8.60
C VAL A 140 7.51 5.27 -7.33
N GLU A 141 7.90 4.13 -6.76
CA GLU A 141 7.36 3.60 -5.52
C GLU A 141 8.48 3.51 -4.49
N LYS A 142 8.17 3.86 -3.23
CA LYS A 142 9.13 3.77 -2.12
C LYS A 142 9.21 2.34 -1.60
N GLY A 143 8.08 1.63 -1.61
CA GLY A 143 7.97 0.26 -1.14
C GLY A 143 8.48 -0.80 -2.11
N LYS A 144 8.61 -2.03 -1.60
CA LYS A 144 9.03 -3.19 -2.40
C LYS A 144 7.85 -3.84 -3.13
N TYR A 145 8.15 -4.57 -4.20
CA TYR A 145 7.17 -5.42 -4.88
C TYR A 145 7.18 -6.83 -4.29
N PHE A 146 6.01 -7.29 -3.85
CA PHE A 146 5.79 -8.67 -3.44
C PHE A 146 4.81 -9.34 -4.40
N ALA A 147 5.27 -10.38 -5.09
CA ALA A 147 4.36 -11.25 -5.83
C ALA A 147 3.48 -12.04 -4.85
N ARG A 148 2.27 -12.43 -5.25
CA ARG A 148 1.30 -13.13 -4.39
C ARG A 148 1.88 -14.32 -3.62
N LYS A 149 2.76 -15.11 -4.24
CA LYS A 149 3.42 -16.26 -3.61
C LYS A 149 4.50 -15.90 -2.58
N GLY A 150 5.01 -14.67 -2.65
CA GLY A 150 6.03 -14.14 -1.73
C GLY A 150 5.44 -13.31 -0.60
N LEU A 151 4.11 -13.18 -0.51
CA LEU A 151 3.46 -12.52 0.63
C LEU A 151 3.51 -13.44 1.84
N SER A 152 3.98 -12.90 2.96
CA SER A 152 3.89 -13.59 4.25
C SER A 152 2.43 -13.69 4.68
N LEU A 153 2.06 -14.81 5.30
CA LEU A 153 0.79 -14.95 6.00
C LEU A 153 0.92 -14.61 7.49
N LEU A 154 2.12 -14.23 7.93
CA LEU A 154 2.41 -13.82 9.31
C LEU A 154 2.31 -12.31 9.44
N GLU A 155 1.64 -11.86 10.51
CA GLU A 155 1.39 -10.45 10.81
C GLU A 155 2.68 -9.63 10.92
N GLY A 156 3.65 -10.07 11.75
CA GLY A 156 4.89 -9.33 11.99
C GLY A 156 5.70 -9.03 10.72
N PRO A 157 6.09 -10.04 9.93
CA PRO A 157 6.80 -9.80 8.67
C PRO A 157 6.00 -8.96 7.67
N SER A 158 4.67 -9.11 7.62
CA SER A 158 3.83 -8.32 6.71
C SER A 158 3.79 -6.84 7.11
N LEU A 159 3.68 -6.56 8.42
CA LEU A 159 3.75 -5.20 8.97
C LEU A 159 5.11 -4.55 8.64
N ASP A 160 6.21 -5.24 8.97
CA ASP A 160 7.57 -4.73 8.72
C ASP A 160 7.84 -4.43 7.24
N GLN A 161 7.38 -5.31 6.34
CA GLN A 161 7.73 -5.24 4.92
C GLN A 161 6.79 -4.38 4.09
N MET A 162 5.51 -4.29 4.46
CA MET A 162 4.46 -3.71 3.61
C MET A 162 3.82 -2.45 4.20
N TYR A 163 4.06 -2.13 5.47
CA TYR A 163 3.49 -0.96 6.12
C TYR A 163 4.55 0.11 6.40
N GLU A 164 4.14 1.36 6.26
CA GLU A 164 4.96 2.50 6.65
C GLU A 164 5.30 2.41 8.14
N GLY A 165 6.58 2.55 8.48
CA GLY A 165 7.05 2.48 9.87
C GLY A 165 6.70 1.17 10.58
N GLY A 166 6.54 0.06 9.84
CA GLY A 166 6.15 -1.23 10.42
C GLY A 166 4.72 -1.22 11.01
N GLY A 167 3.86 -0.29 10.57
CA GLY A 167 2.51 -0.11 11.12
C GLY A 167 2.44 0.84 12.32
N LEU A 168 3.55 1.46 12.72
CA LEU A 168 3.63 2.40 13.84
C LEU A 168 3.88 3.84 13.38
N LEU A 169 3.24 4.25 12.28
CA LEU A 169 3.23 5.65 11.88
C LEU A 169 2.20 6.41 12.73
N ALA A 170 2.66 7.30 13.60
CA ALA A 170 1.79 8.04 14.53
C ALA A 170 2.07 9.54 14.51
N THR A 171 1.15 10.33 15.05
CA THR A 171 1.40 11.75 15.38
C THR A 171 2.42 11.85 16.52
N ASP A 172 3.12 12.98 16.63
CA ASP A 172 4.17 13.18 17.65
C ASP A 172 3.65 13.06 19.09
N ASP A 173 2.35 13.32 19.30
CA ASP A 173 1.64 13.17 20.57
C ASP A 173 0.98 11.80 20.75
N LEU A 174 1.11 10.89 19.78
CA LEU A 174 0.51 9.57 19.72
C LEU A 174 -1.04 9.56 19.74
N GLY A 175 -1.69 10.71 19.51
CA GLY A 175 -3.14 10.81 19.48
C GLY A 175 -3.79 10.09 18.30
N MET A 176 -3.04 9.86 17.22
CA MET A 176 -3.48 9.12 16.04
C MET A 176 -2.37 8.20 15.53
N VAL A 177 -2.74 6.96 15.19
CA VAL A 177 -1.90 6.00 14.47
C VAL A 177 -2.50 5.78 13.07
N LEU A 178 -1.66 5.86 12.04
CA LEU A 178 -2.00 5.69 10.64
C LEU A 178 -1.39 4.39 10.10
N LEU A 179 -2.23 3.51 9.56
CA LEU A 179 -1.78 2.37 8.78
C LEU A 179 -1.71 2.75 7.30
N ALA A 180 -0.51 2.95 6.80
CA ALA A 180 -0.25 3.27 5.40
C ALA A 180 0.58 2.16 4.74
N GLY A 181 0.20 1.74 3.53
CA GLY A 181 0.96 0.74 2.78
C GLY A 181 2.20 1.35 2.14
N SER A 182 3.36 0.75 2.37
CA SER A 182 4.65 1.05 1.74
C SER A 182 5.13 -0.15 0.92
N THR A 183 4.40 -0.46 -0.15
CA THR A 183 4.65 -1.56 -1.08
C THR A 183 4.09 -1.20 -2.45
N VAL A 184 4.50 -1.88 -3.52
CA VAL A 184 3.86 -1.73 -4.84
C VAL A 184 2.37 -2.05 -4.75
N GLY A 185 1.52 -1.09 -5.12
CA GLY A 185 0.07 -1.12 -4.90
C GLY A 185 -0.38 -0.38 -3.64
N GLY A 186 0.54 0.13 -2.81
CA GLY A 186 0.28 0.95 -1.63
C GLY A 186 -0.81 0.39 -0.71
N GLY A 187 -1.70 1.25 -0.23
CA GLY A 187 -2.83 0.86 0.63
C GLY A 187 -3.76 -0.18 0.01
N SER A 188 -3.91 -0.24 -1.32
CA SER A 188 -4.73 -1.28 -1.98
C SER A 188 -4.10 -2.68 -1.92
N CYS A 189 -2.81 -2.80 -1.60
CA CYS A 189 -2.17 -4.11 -1.40
C CYS A 189 -2.45 -4.69 -0.01
N ILE A 190 -2.70 -3.83 0.98
CA ILE A 190 -2.85 -4.21 2.40
C ILE A 190 -4.28 -4.07 2.93
N ASN A 191 -5.22 -3.54 2.14
CA ASN A 191 -6.59 -3.32 2.60
C ASN A 191 -7.45 -4.60 2.54
N TRP A 192 -8.66 -4.52 3.10
CA TRP A 192 -9.68 -5.58 3.03
C TRP A 192 -10.57 -5.47 1.77
N SER A 193 -10.12 -4.81 0.71
CA SER A 193 -10.84 -4.71 -0.58
C SER A 193 -12.30 -4.19 -0.51
N ALA A 194 -12.74 -3.62 0.62
CA ALA A 194 -14.04 -3.00 0.76
C ALA A 194 -14.16 -1.83 -0.22
N SER A 195 -15.09 -1.94 -1.16
CA SER A 195 -15.25 -1.01 -2.28
C SER A 195 -16.65 -0.44 -2.24
N LEU A 196 -16.77 0.82 -1.80
CA LEU A 196 -18.04 1.51 -1.66
C LEU A 196 -18.11 2.65 -2.67
N ARG A 197 -19.25 2.77 -3.35
CA ARG A 197 -19.56 3.97 -4.12
C ARG A 197 -19.70 5.16 -3.15
N THR A 198 -19.25 6.33 -3.57
CA THR A 198 -19.38 7.55 -2.76
C THR A 198 -20.86 7.79 -2.43
N PRO A 199 -21.24 7.84 -1.14
CA PRO A 199 -22.64 7.98 -0.76
C PRO A 199 -23.26 9.29 -1.28
N PRO A 200 -24.55 9.31 -1.66
CA PRO A 200 -25.20 10.53 -2.15
C PRO A 200 -25.11 11.73 -1.21
N HIS A 201 -25.19 11.51 0.11
CA HIS A 201 -25.08 12.59 1.09
C HIS A 201 -23.67 13.22 1.11
N VAL A 202 -22.61 12.42 0.90
CA VAL A 202 -21.22 12.91 0.81
C VAL A 202 -21.04 13.74 -0.47
N ILE A 203 -21.57 13.27 -1.61
CA ILE A 203 -21.54 14.04 -2.86
C ILE A 203 -22.28 15.38 -2.70
N ALA A 204 -23.43 15.36 -2.02
CA ALA A 204 -24.21 16.56 -1.74
C ALA A 204 -23.42 17.54 -0.86
N GLU A 205 -22.78 17.07 0.20
CA GLU A 205 -21.90 17.88 1.06
C GLU A 205 -20.77 18.53 0.25
N TRP A 206 -20.00 17.75 -0.50
CA TRP A 206 -18.88 18.25 -1.30
C TRP A 206 -19.33 19.26 -2.35
N THR A 207 -20.47 19.03 -3.00
CA THR A 207 -20.99 19.92 -4.04
C THR A 207 -21.57 21.20 -3.46
N GLN A 208 -22.42 21.10 -2.43
CA GLN A 208 -23.21 22.22 -1.93
C GLN A 208 -22.42 23.09 -0.95
N GLN A 209 -21.65 22.47 -0.05
CA GLN A 209 -20.92 23.17 1.00
C GLN A 209 -19.51 23.55 0.52
N LEU A 210 -18.79 22.62 -0.10
CA LEU A 210 -17.39 22.83 -0.53
C LEU A 210 -17.26 23.33 -1.98
N LYS A 211 -18.38 23.46 -2.71
CA LYS A 211 -18.44 23.94 -4.10
C LYS A 211 -17.63 23.09 -5.09
N LEU A 212 -17.43 21.82 -4.79
CA LEU A 212 -16.72 20.86 -5.64
C LEU A 212 -17.67 20.20 -6.65
N THR A 213 -18.16 20.98 -7.61
CA THR A 213 -19.20 20.57 -8.58
C THR A 213 -18.80 19.40 -9.49
N HIS A 214 -17.51 19.08 -9.58
CA HIS A 214 -17.04 17.94 -10.36
C HIS A 214 -17.62 16.61 -9.85
N PHE A 215 -17.82 16.45 -8.55
CA PHE A 215 -18.31 15.19 -7.95
C PHE A 215 -19.78 14.90 -8.25
N SER A 216 -20.57 15.90 -8.64
CA SER A 216 -21.94 15.71 -9.12
C SER A 216 -22.03 15.59 -10.65
N SER A 217 -20.89 15.62 -11.36
CA SER A 217 -20.88 15.52 -12.81
C SER A 217 -21.07 14.07 -13.30
N PRO A 218 -21.63 13.87 -14.51
CA PRO A 218 -21.70 12.54 -15.14
C PRO A 218 -20.35 11.84 -15.22
N ARG A 219 -19.26 12.60 -15.48
CA ARG A 219 -17.90 12.08 -15.57
C ARG A 219 -17.43 11.39 -14.29
N TYR A 220 -17.85 11.88 -13.12
CA TYR A 220 -17.48 11.25 -11.85
C TYR A 220 -18.19 9.90 -11.68
N SER A 221 -19.48 9.83 -12.03
CA SER A 221 -20.22 8.56 -12.00
C SER A 221 -19.65 7.55 -12.99
N GLU A 222 -19.36 7.98 -14.22
CA GLU A 222 -18.74 7.15 -15.26
C GLU A 222 -17.36 6.63 -14.82
N ALA A 223 -16.56 7.46 -14.16
CA ALA A 223 -15.27 7.03 -13.60
C ALA A 223 -15.45 5.98 -12.49
N MET A 224 -16.46 6.15 -11.62
CA MET A 224 -16.79 5.16 -10.60
C MET A 224 -17.21 3.83 -11.23
N ASP A 225 -18.07 3.87 -12.26
CA ASP A 225 -18.48 2.69 -13.03
C ASP A 225 -17.29 1.97 -13.66
N ALA A 226 -16.39 2.72 -14.30
CA ALA A 226 -15.21 2.17 -14.93
C ALA A 226 -14.28 1.47 -13.91
N VAL A 227 -14.05 2.09 -12.76
CA VAL A 227 -13.19 1.52 -11.70
C VAL A 227 -13.84 0.32 -11.04
N CYS A 228 -15.12 0.38 -10.68
CA CYS A 228 -15.85 -0.75 -10.09
C CYS A 228 -15.85 -1.96 -11.04
N LYS A 229 -16.10 -1.73 -12.34
CA LYS A 229 -16.04 -2.77 -13.36
C LYS A 229 -14.63 -3.36 -13.50
N GLN A 230 -13.60 -2.53 -13.54
CA GLN A 230 -12.20 -2.97 -13.69
C GLN A 230 -11.73 -3.78 -12.47
N MET A 231 -12.15 -3.39 -11.25
CA MET A 231 -11.82 -4.11 -10.01
C MET A 231 -12.68 -5.37 -9.81
N GLY A 232 -13.79 -5.53 -10.56
CA GLY A 232 -14.73 -6.63 -10.38
C GLY A 232 -15.50 -6.54 -9.07
N VAL A 233 -15.87 -5.32 -8.66
CA VAL A 233 -16.70 -5.09 -7.47
C VAL A 233 -18.03 -5.82 -7.63
N GLN A 234 -18.43 -6.55 -6.59
CA GLN A 234 -19.66 -7.33 -6.56
C GLN A 234 -20.71 -6.66 -5.69
N GLU A 235 -21.96 -6.77 -6.08
CA GLU A 235 -23.11 -6.31 -5.30
C GLU A 235 -23.81 -7.51 -4.66
N GLY A 236 -24.16 -7.37 -3.38
CA GLY A 236 -24.77 -8.44 -2.59
C GLY A 236 -23.79 -9.53 -2.18
N VAL A 237 -24.25 -10.43 -1.32
CA VAL A 237 -23.47 -11.56 -0.83
C VAL A 237 -24.27 -12.83 -1.10
N GLY A 238 -23.75 -13.70 -1.99
CA GLY A 238 -24.39 -14.99 -2.26
C GLY A 238 -24.32 -15.96 -1.07
N SER A 239 -23.23 -15.91 -0.32
CA SER A 239 -23.05 -16.67 0.93
C SER A 239 -22.24 -15.86 1.93
N GLU A 240 -22.87 -15.48 3.04
CA GLU A 240 -22.20 -14.79 4.15
C GLU A 240 -21.64 -15.80 5.16
N GLY A 241 -20.48 -15.48 5.76
CA GLY A 241 -19.90 -16.27 6.84
C GLY A 241 -20.77 -16.22 8.11
N PHE A 242 -20.71 -17.27 8.94
CA PHE A 242 -21.56 -17.42 10.13
C PHE A 242 -21.54 -16.19 11.05
N MET A 243 -20.35 -15.66 11.36
CA MET A 243 -20.21 -14.47 12.22
C MET A 243 -20.91 -13.25 11.64
N ASN A 244 -20.80 -13.03 10.32
CA ASN A 244 -21.48 -11.92 9.65
C ASN A 244 -23.00 -12.11 9.66
N LYS A 245 -23.51 -13.36 9.54
CA LYS A 245 -24.95 -13.64 9.67
C LYS A 245 -25.49 -13.24 11.04
N ILE A 246 -24.76 -13.62 12.10
CA ILE A 246 -25.16 -13.31 13.48
C ILE A 246 -25.14 -11.81 13.72
N LEU A 247 -24.10 -11.11 13.26
CA LEU A 247 -24.02 -9.66 13.36
C LEU A 247 -25.17 -8.98 12.62
N ARG A 248 -25.43 -9.35 11.37
CA ARG A 248 -26.54 -8.82 10.57
C ARG A 248 -27.89 -9.04 11.27
N LYS A 249 -28.15 -10.25 11.78
CA LYS A 249 -29.38 -10.57 12.52
C LYS A 249 -29.53 -9.70 13.77
N GLY A 250 -28.46 -9.47 14.52
CA GLY A 250 -28.48 -8.57 15.67
C GLY A 250 -28.78 -7.12 15.28
N CYS A 251 -28.22 -6.64 14.16
CA CYS A 251 -28.55 -5.33 13.60
C CYS A 251 -30.03 -5.23 13.22
N GLU A 252 -30.59 -6.25 12.57
CA GLU A 252 -32.01 -6.32 12.19
C GLU A 252 -32.94 -6.29 13.41
N GLU A 253 -32.63 -7.05 14.47
CA GLU A 253 -33.41 -7.06 15.72
C GLU A 253 -33.37 -5.71 16.45
N LEU A 254 -32.31 -4.92 16.23
CA LEU A 254 -32.16 -3.56 16.76
C LEU A 254 -32.69 -2.48 15.82
N ASN A 255 -33.29 -2.86 14.68
CA ASN A 255 -33.79 -1.95 13.65
C ASN A 255 -32.72 -1.07 12.99
N TYR A 256 -31.51 -1.59 12.81
CA TYR A 256 -30.52 -1.01 11.89
C TYR A 256 -30.76 -1.53 10.47
N GLU A 257 -30.82 -0.61 9.50
CA GLU A 257 -30.93 -0.90 8.05
C GLU A 257 -29.56 -1.07 7.38
#